data_AF-A0A351J0K6-F1
#
_entry.id   AF-A0A351J0K6-F1
#
_cell.length_a   1.000
_cell.length_b   1.000
_cell.length_c   1.000
_cell.angle_alpha   90.00
_cell.angle_beta   90.00
_cell.angle_gamma   90.00
#
_symmetry.space_group_name_H-M   'P 1'
#
loop_
_entity.id
_entity.type
_entity.pdbx_description
1 polymer ?
#
loop_
_entity_poly.entity_id
_entity_poly.type
_entity_poly.pdbx_seq_one_letter_code
_entity_poly.pdbx_strand_id
1 'polypeptide(L)'
;MIKHKIPKFVITGIMIIILLAGFFIFLFHNDALIYVTSVTIADSTGNKKTLTDQDSIDFYVSVTKHAHVFQELPLEASHYRIVTITYAKMSDINYTFYLSANSRNCFFYDPDGKLYNLNKGTAIALLERDEMFVAYDTAYPVLPTLKIGEKSYSPEVTGVAWKYKTISGTFHNSGAFTAGEGQTYTMQYPDTLEISFPMTPDYLETNIFRVENDGSEIDVTKNNDFNTDMLLHYVYKANWYEVPDCHYYGYVEYSFYVKYTTILSAAMIPSHEDDPYTATVKPGGTVFIRLFNAGNKKVTLHLGELSSAPTLYGSGNTRYLLIPISANMAEGVYHIGLEAGEYTLSMTVNVTKRSFASGGSLDPSRLGLSPAEYHSLFASFCQSLPSLAGQTADEPLWSGNGFSHPLGTNASFTISTTFNETITLAKSQTSYIHAAVDLVSNASNPMVYAASDGVVAYAGQTEYGGNTVIIDHGLGLRTVYCHLNTLSVFKGESIQAGDLLGELGKTGYVTGKHLHFSAFIGDTFIDPLLLFESDANGNLTYLAYFMGVE
;
A
#
# COMPACT_ATOMS: atom_id res chain seq x y z
N MET A 1 9.43 109.58 40.60
CA MET A 1 8.91 108.41 39.86
C MET A 1 9.90 107.27 39.98
N ILE A 2 9.46 106.19 40.61
CA ILE A 2 10.25 105.08 41.13
C ILE A 2 10.75 104.20 39.98
N LYS A 3 12.07 104.14 39.78
CA LYS A 3 12.71 103.09 38.95
C LYS A 3 12.96 101.88 39.85
N HIS A 4 12.08 100.88 39.82
CA HIS A 4 12.39 99.56 40.38
C HIS A 4 13.47 98.89 39.53
N LYS A 5 14.72 98.95 40.00
CA LYS A 5 15.79 98.07 39.54
C LYS A 5 15.52 96.68 40.08
N ILE A 6 15.19 95.73 39.21
CA ILE A 6 15.22 94.30 39.54
C ILE A 6 16.68 93.94 39.87
N PRO A 7 16.98 93.31 41.03
CA PRO A 7 18.35 92.94 41.40
C PRO A 7 18.93 91.91 40.43
N LYS A 8 20.22 92.03 40.07
CA LYS A 8 20.94 91.08 39.19
C LYS A 8 20.88 89.61 39.66
N PHE A 9 20.58 89.36 40.94
CA PHE A 9 20.34 88.02 41.48
C PHE A 9 19.05 87.34 40.97
N VAL A 10 18.01 88.11 40.63
CA VAL A 10 16.73 87.57 40.17
C VAL A 10 16.82 87.07 38.71
N ILE A 11 17.62 87.73 37.88
CA ILE A 11 17.84 87.31 36.47
C ILE A 11 18.73 86.07 36.40
N THR A 12 19.72 85.95 37.29
CA THR A 12 20.61 84.77 37.37
C THR A 12 19.87 83.54 37.92
N GLY A 13 18.97 83.74 38.89
CA GLY A 13 18.09 82.68 39.42
C GLY A 13 17.07 82.17 38.40
N ILE A 14 16.48 83.05 37.58
CA ILE A 14 15.52 82.65 36.53
C ILE A 14 16.23 81.91 35.37
N MET A 15 17.46 82.31 35.00
CA MET A 15 18.25 81.56 34.00
C MET A 15 18.68 80.18 34.52
N ILE A 16 19.04 80.06 35.80
CA ILE A 16 19.39 78.77 36.42
C ILE A 16 18.15 77.88 36.57
N ILE A 17 16.97 78.42 36.85
CA ILE A 17 15.71 77.67 36.91
C ILE A 17 15.25 77.23 35.51
N ILE A 18 15.50 78.01 34.44
CA ILE A 18 15.18 77.62 33.06
C ILE A 18 16.23 76.63 32.50
N LEU A 19 17.51 76.76 32.88
CA LEU A 19 18.55 75.76 32.57
C LEU A 19 18.37 74.47 33.39
N LEU A 20 17.95 74.53 34.65
CA LEU A 20 17.61 73.36 35.46
C LEU A 20 16.27 72.76 35.03
N ALA A 21 15.26 73.54 34.64
CA ALA A 21 14.03 73.01 34.06
C ALA A 21 14.29 72.40 32.67
N GLY A 22 15.15 73.00 31.85
CA GLY A 22 15.61 72.42 30.58
C GLY A 22 16.47 71.16 30.77
N PHE A 23 17.32 71.12 31.80
CA PHE A 23 18.16 69.96 32.14
C PHE A 23 17.39 68.86 32.87
N PHE A 24 16.36 69.19 33.65
CA PHE A 24 15.41 68.23 34.23
C PHE A 24 14.42 67.71 33.18
N ILE A 25 13.95 68.53 32.24
CA ILE A 25 13.12 68.08 31.11
C ILE A 25 13.95 67.17 30.16
N PHE A 26 15.28 67.30 30.14
CA PHE A 26 16.18 66.40 29.41
C PHE A 26 16.45 65.06 30.14
N LEU A 27 16.21 64.97 31.45
CA LEU A 27 16.42 63.77 32.27
C LEU A 27 15.14 62.94 32.50
N PHE A 28 13.96 63.40 32.08
CA PHE A 28 12.67 62.70 32.28
C PHE A 28 11.93 62.36 30.98
N HIS A 29 12.63 61.95 29.93
CA HIS A 29 12.02 61.13 28.86
C HIS A 29 12.46 59.68 29.03
N ASN A 30 11.55 58.87 29.61
CA ASN A 30 11.60 57.41 29.82
C ASN A 30 12.40 56.84 31.00
N ASP A 31 12.00 57.16 32.23
CA ASP A 31 12.18 56.27 33.42
C ASP A 31 11.30 55.00 33.35
N ALA A 32 10.42 54.88 32.35
CA ALA A 32 9.40 53.83 32.29
C ALA A 32 9.94 52.41 32.02
N LEU A 33 11.16 52.30 31.45
CA LEU A 33 11.80 51.04 31.04
C LEU A 33 12.98 50.64 31.94
N ILE A 34 12.97 51.04 33.21
CA ILE A 34 13.89 50.53 34.23
C ILE A 34 13.43 49.13 34.72
N TYR A 35 14.38 48.25 35.03
CA TYR A 35 14.13 46.87 35.53
C TYR A 35 13.34 45.95 34.58
N VAL A 36 13.53 46.11 33.27
CA VAL A 36 12.98 45.17 32.28
C VAL A 36 13.66 43.81 32.42
N THR A 37 12.87 42.74 32.50
CA THR A 37 13.38 41.37 32.67
C THR A 37 13.41 40.57 31.36
N SER A 38 12.59 40.97 30.38
CA SER A 38 12.60 40.38 29.04
C SER A 38 11.96 41.33 28.03
N VAL A 39 12.30 41.15 26.76
CA VAL A 39 11.65 41.83 25.62
C VAL A 39 11.02 40.77 24.73
N THR A 40 9.73 40.91 24.44
CA THR A 40 9.03 40.04 23.49
C THR A 40 8.65 40.85 22.26
N ILE A 41 9.08 40.40 21.08
CA ILE A 41 8.68 40.96 19.80
C ILE A 41 7.64 40.03 19.19
N ALA A 42 6.49 40.56 18.80
CA ALA A 42 5.40 39.81 18.18
C ALA A 42 4.91 40.48 16.89
N ASP A 43 4.64 39.69 15.86
CA ASP A 43 4.00 40.17 14.63
C ASP A 43 2.47 40.16 14.74
N SER A 44 1.79 40.67 13.71
CA SER A 44 0.32 40.71 13.66
C SER A 44 -0.35 39.35 13.49
N THR A 45 0.42 38.30 13.17
CA THR A 45 -0.06 36.93 12.97
C THR A 45 0.11 36.06 14.22
N GLY A 46 0.78 36.59 15.26
CA GLY A 46 0.96 35.95 16.56
C GLY A 46 2.31 35.25 16.74
N ASN A 47 3.20 35.29 15.74
CA ASN A 47 4.56 34.78 15.94
C ASN A 47 5.30 35.71 16.89
N LYS A 48 6.09 35.13 17.80
CA LYS A 48 6.79 35.90 18.82
C LYS A 48 8.18 35.36 19.12
N LYS A 49 9.09 36.27 19.46
CA LYS A 49 10.43 35.98 19.96
C LYS A 49 10.64 36.72 21.28
N THR A 50 11.00 35.99 22.33
CA THR A 50 11.33 36.55 23.65
C THR A 50 12.83 36.51 23.87
N LEU A 51 13.37 37.62 24.35
CA LEU A 51 14.77 37.85 24.65
C LEU A 51 14.92 38.12 26.14
N THR A 52 15.88 37.47 26.78
CA THR A 52 16.13 37.57 28.23
C THR A 52 17.56 37.97 28.55
N ASP A 53 18.43 38.07 27.55
CA ASP A 53 19.81 38.52 27.72
C ASP A 53 19.89 40.05 27.86
N GLN A 54 20.81 40.51 28.70
CA GLN A 54 20.90 41.92 29.06
C GLN A 54 21.28 42.81 27.87
N ASP A 55 22.17 42.35 26.98
CA ASP A 55 22.62 43.12 25.81
C ASP A 55 21.46 43.42 24.86
N SER A 56 20.60 42.43 24.59
CA SER A 56 19.41 42.63 23.77
C SER A 56 18.38 43.52 24.46
N ILE A 57 18.14 43.32 25.76
CA ILE A 57 17.24 44.20 26.54
C ILE A 57 17.73 45.65 26.47
N ASP A 58 19.01 45.90 26.72
CA ASP A 58 19.63 47.23 26.69
C ASP A 58 19.52 47.86 25.30
N PHE A 59 19.72 47.06 24.24
CA PHE A 59 19.52 47.51 22.86
C PHE A 59 18.08 48.01 22.64
N TYR A 60 17.05 47.21 22.93
CA TYR A 60 15.65 47.59 22.69
C TYR A 60 15.23 48.79 23.56
N VAL A 61 15.69 48.85 24.81
CA VAL A 61 15.50 50.04 25.64
C VAL A 61 16.16 51.27 25.00
N SER A 62 17.34 51.13 24.40
CA SER A 62 18.01 52.22 23.68
C SER A 62 17.26 52.66 22.40
N VAL A 63 16.57 51.74 21.70
CA VAL A 63 15.81 52.06 20.49
C VAL A 63 14.74 53.12 20.77
N THR A 64 14.02 52.97 21.89
CA THR A 64 12.98 53.93 22.30
C THR A 64 13.54 55.30 22.71
N LYS A 65 14.81 55.37 23.13
CA LYS A 65 15.49 56.63 23.53
C LYS A 65 16.00 57.43 22.35
N HIS A 66 16.29 56.79 21.22
CA HIS A 66 16.85 57.43 20.01
C HIS A 66 15.78 57.68 18.94
N ALA A 67 14.64 58.23 19.35
CA ALA A 67 13.49 58.52 18.49
C ALA A 67 13.01 59.97 18.66
N HIS A 68 12.39 60.52 17.62
CA HIS A 68 11.86 61.88 17.61
C HIS A 68 10.35 61.87 17.62
N VAL A 69 9.73 62.76 18.42
CA VAL A 69 8.27 62.92 18.45
C VAL A 69 7.78 63.31 17.05
N PHE A 70 6.71 62.67 16.60
CA PHE A 70 6.09 62.90 15.31
C PHE A 70 4.60 63.24 15.48
N GLN A 71 4.02 63.95 14.51
CA GLN A 71 2.65 64.47 14.64
C GLN A 71 1.58 63.46 14.28
N GLU A 72 1.73 62.79 13.14
CA GLU A 72 0.72 61.87 12.61
C GLU A 72 1.40 60.79 11.78
N LEU A 73 0.86 59.56 11.82
CA LEU A 73 1.40 58.47 11.06
C LEU A 73 1.14 58.73 9.56
N PRO A 74 2.15 58.64 8.67
CA PRO A 74 1.93 58.90 7.25
C PRO A 74 0.90 57.95 6.63
N LEU A 75 0.16 58.41 5.62
CA LEU A 75 -0.92 57.63 4.98
C LEU A 75 -0.38 56.32 4.37
N GLU A 76 0.84 56.34 3.85
CA GLU A 76 1.53 55.19 3.30
C GLU A 76 1.87 54.10 4.35
N ALA A 77 1.82 54.43 5.64
CA ALA A 77 2.11 53.49 6.73
C ALA A 77 1.07 52.37 6.87
N SER A 78 -0.07 52.49 6.16
CA SER A 78 -1.03 51.40 5.95
C SER A 78 -0.41 50.12 5.37
N HIS A 79 0.74 50.23 4.71
CA HIS A 79 1.47 49.09 4.12
C HIS A 79 2.72 48.69 4.93
N TYR A 80 2.98 49.34 6.06
CA TYR A 80 4.16 49.03 6.89
C TYR A 80 3.96 47.75 7.67
N ARG A 81 5.08 47.09 8.02
CA ARG A 81 5.06 45.89 8.87
C ARG A 81 4.83 46.31 10.31
N ILE A 82 3.82 45.72 10.93
CA ILE A 82 3.43 46.06 12.30
C ILE A 82 3.97 44.98 13.25
N VAL A 83 4.76 45.40 14.23
CA VAL A 83 5.21 44.52 15.31
C VAL A 83 4.94 45.17 16.66
N THR A 84 4.57 44.36 17.64
CA THR A 84 4.44 44.79 19.03
C THR A 84 5.71 44.40 19.77
N ILE A 85 6.31 45.35 20.48
CA ILE A 85 7.42 45.11 21.38
C ILE A 85 6.95 45.29 22.81
N THR A 86 6.92 44.18 23.54
CA THR A 86 6.51 44.10 24.94
C THR A 86 7.74 44.05 25.84
N TYR A 87 7.85 45.01 26.75
CA TYR A 87 8.88 45.05 27.78
C TYR A 87 8.27 44.49 29.08
N ALA A 88 8.75 43.32 29.51
CA ALA A 88 8.25 42.66 30.71
C ALA A 88 8.83 43.30 31.97
N LYS A 89 7.95 43.65 32.92
CA LYS A 89 8.28 44.16 34.27
C LYS A 89 7.12 43.86 35.23
N MET A 90 6.99 44.58 36.36
CA MET A 90 5.84 44.43 37.29
C MET A 90 4.47 44.53 36.59
N SER A 91 4.37 45.32 35.53
CA SER A 91 3.27 45.36 34.57
C SER A 91 3.86 45.60 33.20
N ASP A 92 3.53 44.75 32.24
CA ASP A 92 4.06 44.79 30.89
C ASP A 92 3.77 46.13 30.20
N ILE A 93 4.73 46.59 29.41
CA ILE A 93 4.60 47.79 28.59
C ILE A 93 4.69 47.40 27.12
N ASN A 94 3.69 47.81 26.34
CA ASN A 94 3.60 47.50 24.91
C ASN A 94 3.84 48.74 24.06
N TYR A 95 4.70 48.59 23.06
CA TYR A 95 4.92 49.57 22.00
C TYR A 95 4.53 48.96 20.66
N THR A 96 3.81 49.72 19.83
CA THR A 96 3.42 49.28 18.48
C THR A 96 4.30 49.95 17.45
N PHE A 97 5.14 49.17 16.77
CA PHE A 97 6.06 49.64 15.74
C PHE A 97 5.47 49.45 14.34
N TYR A 98 5.71 50.44 13.47
CA TYR A 98 5.36 50.45 12.06
C TYR A 98 6.67 50.56 11.26
N LEU A 99 7.10 49.44 10.70
CA LEU A 99 8.42 49.26 10.10
C LEU A 99 8.33 49.34 8.57
N SER A 100 9.20 50.16 7.98
CA SER A 100 9.31 50.36 6.54
C SER A 100 10.68 49.94 6.03
N ALA A 101 10.75 49.47 4.78
CA ALA A 101 12.03 49.25 4.10
C ALA A 101 12.83 50.55 3.90
N ASN A 102 12.14 51.69 3.86
CA ASN A 102 12.81 52.97 3.98
C ASN A 102 13.09 53.24 5.46
N SER A 103 14.35 53.09 5.88
CA SER A 103 14.82 53.31 7.26
C SER A 103 14.55 54.71 7.83
N ARG A 104 14.10 55.68 7.02
CA ARG A 104 13.61 56.99 7.50
C ARG A 104 12.14 56.99 7.92
N ASN A 105 11.41 55.94 7.57
CA ASN A 105 9.98 55.82 7.71
C ASN A 105 9.59 54.68 8.66
N CYS A 106 10.37 54.47 9.72
CA CYS A 106 10.00 53.56 10.80
C CYS A 106 9.47 54.37 11.97
N PHE A 107 8.30 53.98 12.49
CA PHE A 107 7.58 54.71 13.53
C PHE A 107 7.19 53.77 14.66
N PHE A 108 6.85 54.32 15.83
CA PHE A 108 6.17 53.57 16.87
C PHE A 108 5.25 54.45 17.71
N TYR A 109 4.19 53.87 18.25
CA TYR A 109 3.41 54.45 19.33
C TYR A 109 3.92 53.94 20.68
N ASP A 110 4.05 54.86 21.63
CA ASP A 110 4.22 54.50 23.04
C ASP A 110 2.86 54.10 23.68
N PRO A 111 2.86 53.56 24.91
CA PRO A 111 1.64 53.11 25.58
C PRO A 111 0.60 54.21 25.81
N ASP A 112 1.05 55.47 25.85
CA ASP A 112 0.20 56.64 26.04
C ASP A 112 -0.36 57.17 24.71
N GLY A 113 -0.05 56.50 23.59
CA GLY A 113 -0.55 56.83 22.25
C GLY A 113 0.23 57.95 21.56
N LYS A 114 1.42 58.31 22.04
CA LYS A 114 2.27 59.31 21.38
C LYS A 114 3.13 58.65 20.31
N LEU A 115 3.21 59.29 19.15
CA LEU A 115 3.91 58.80 17.97
C LEU A 115 5.36 59.30 17.94
N TYR A 116 6.26 58.39 17.55
CA TYR A 116 7.68 58.67 17.36
C TYR A 116 8.15 58.13 16.01
N ASN A 117 9.15 58.79 15.41
CA ASN A 117 9.91 58.33 14.26
C ASN A 117 11.31 57.89 14.70
N LEU A 118 11.76 56.73 14.24
CA LEU A 118 13.09 56.19 14.53
C LEU A 118 14.16 56.88 13.70
N ASN A 119 15.29 57.20 14.33
CA ASN A 119 16.46 57.67 13.61
C ASN A 119 16.96 56.62 12.63
N LYS A 120 17.41 57.05 11.44
CA LYS A 120 17.87 56.16 10.36
C LYS A 120 18.84 55.07 10.85
N GLY A 121 19.84 55.44 11.65
CA GLY A 121 20.83 54.49 12.18
C GLY A 121 20.20 53.44 13.11
N THR A 122 19.32 53.87 14.00
CA THR A 122 18.57 53.00 14.93
C THR A 122 17.61 52.09 14.18
N ALA A 123 16.91 52.60 13.17
CA ALA A 123 16.00 51.83 12.34
C ALA A 123 16.74 50.72 11.57
N ILE A 124 17.89 51.03 10.98
CA ILE A 124 18.75 50.02 10.33
C ILE A 124 19.21 49.00 11.37
N ALA A 125 19.78 49.45 12.50
CA ALA A 125 20.29 48.56 13.54
C ALA A 125 19.21 47.62 14.10
N LEU A 126 17.97 48.10 14.22
CA LEU A 126 16.82 47.29 14.63
C LEU A 126 16.46 46.26 13.55
N LEU A 127 16.33 46.68 12.30
CA LEU A 127 15.84 45.84 11.20
C LEU A 127 16.82 44.76 10.74
N GLU A 128 18.10 44.87 11.12
CA GLU A 128 19.15 43.87 10.88
C GLU A 128 19.35 42.91 12.08
N ARG A 129 18.52 42.97 13.13
CA ARG A 129 18.63 41.99 14.23
C ARG A 129 18.02 40.65 13.83
N ASP A 130 18.61 39.56 14.29
CA ASP A 130 18.19 38.20 13.93
C ASP A 130 16.77 37.91 14.41
N GLU A 131 16.41 38.32 15.63
CA GLU A 131 15.05 38.22 16.17
C GLU A 131 14.00 39.02 15.40
N MET A 132 14.43 39.94 14.53
CA MET A 132 13.52 40.72 13.71
C MET A 132 13.02 40.01 12.47
N PHE A 133 13.36 38.73 12.31
CA PHE A 133 12.73 37.83 11.35
C PHE A 133 11.19 37.87 11.43
N VAL A 134 10.61 38.08 12.61
CA VAL A 134 9.15 38.17 12.80
C VAL A 134 8.51 39.32 11.99
N ALA A 135 9.28 40.33 11.59
CA ALA A 135 8.79 41.42 10.75
C ALA A 135 8.79 41.11 9.24
N TYR A 136 9.31 39.95 8.83
CA TYR A 136 9.50 39.58 7.43
C TYR A 136 8.72 38.30 7.09
N ASP A 137 7.68 38.41 6.25
CA ASP A 137 6.91 37.24 5.81
C ASP A 137 7.81 36.22 5.08
N THR A 138 8.83 36.69 4.36
CA THR A 138 9.81 35.86 3.66
C THR A 138 10.79 35.15 4.58
N ALA A 139 10.82 35.48 5.88
CA ALA A 139 11.54 34.70 6.87
C ALA A 139 10.87 33.34 7.13
N TYR A 140 9.58 33.20 6.82
CA TYR A 140 8.87 31.94 6.94
C TYR A 140 9.02 31.16 5.62
N PRO A 141 9.55 29.92 5.65
CA PRO A 141 9.65 29.09 4.47
C PRO A 141 8.26 28.72 3.96
N VAL A 142 8.25 28.36 2.68
CA VAL A 142 7.05 27.90 1.99
C VAL A 142 6.54 26.62 2.67
N LEU A 143 5.26 26.55 3.01
CA LEU A 143 4.64 25.33 3.55
C LEU A 143 3.80 24.65 2.45
N PRO A 144 4.06 23.36 2.16
CA PRO A 144 3.31 22.64 1.14
C PRO A 144 1.96 22.18 1.68
N THR A 145 1.10 21.76 0.76
CA THR A 145 -0.09 20.95 1.05
C THR A 145 0.18 19.52 0.64
N LEU A 146 0.03 18.59 1.58
CA LEU A 146 0.06 17.15 1.36
C LEU A 146 -1.37 16.66 1.18
N LYS A 147 -1.65 15.96 0.07
CA LYS A 147 -2.93 15.34 -0.22
C LYS A 147 -2.79 13.83 -0.20
N ILE A 148 -3.64 13.15 0.56
CA ILE A 148 -3.73 11.68 0.59
C ILE A 148 -5.19 11.32 0.32
N GLY A 149 -5.46 10.70 -0.84
CA GLY A 149 -6.82 10.53 -1.33
C GLY A 149 -7.54 11.87 -1.44
N GLU A 150 -8.68 12.02 -0.74
CA GLU A 150 -9.43 13.29 -0.69
C GLU A 150 -9.02 14.24 0.44
N LYS A 151 -8.17 13.78 1.38
CA LYS A 151 -7.81 14.55 2.58
C LYS A 151 -6.58 15.42 2.32
N SER A 152 -6.56 16.61 2.91
CA SER A 152 -5.45 17.57 2.83
C SER A 152 -4.84 17.81 4.21
N TYR A 153 -3.52 17.89 4.24
CA TYR A 153 -2.69 18.03 5.44
C TYR A 153 -1.61 19.09 5.20
N SER A 154 -1.07 19.65 6.27
CA SER A 154 0.14 20.48 6.26
C SER A 154 1.25 19.69 6.94
N PRO A 155 2.19 19.10 6.17
CA PRO A 155 3.26 18.31 6.75
C PRO A 155 4.19 19.21 7.57
N GLU A 156 4.76 18.65 8.62
CA GLU A 156 5.70 19.36 9.49
C GLU A 156 7.03 19.62 8.77
N VAL A 157 7.68 20.71 9.14
CA VAL A 157 9.07 20.98 8.76
C VAL A 157 9.97 20.17 9.68
N THR A 158 10.78 19.27 9.12
CA THR A 158 11.72 18.39 9.85
C THR A 158 13.18 18.79 9.68
N GLY A 159 13.46 19.67 8.72
CA GLY A 159 14.79 20.23 8.52
C GLY A 159 14.68 21.54 7.78
N VAL A 160 15.49 22.53 8.15
CA VAL A 160 15.42 23.85 7.51
C VAL A 160 16.75 24.57 7.60
N ALA A 161 17.19 25.12 6.48
CA ALA A 161 18.18 26.18 6.45
C ALA A 161 17.67 27.25 5.50
N TRP A 162 17.06 28.27 6.08
CA TRP A 162 16.34 29.30 5.35
C TRP A 162 16.96 30.67 5.57
N LYS A 163 17.10 31.43 4.49
CA LYS A 163 17.56 32.81 4.53
C LYS A 163 16.57 33.73 3.87
N TYR A 164 16.43 34.92 4.42
CA TYR A 164 15.56 35.98 3.90
C TYR A 164 16.35 37.26 3.77
N LYS A 165 15.95 38.08 2.78
CA LYS A 165 16.57 39.37 2.50
C LYS A 165 15.97 40.43 3.40
N THR A 166 16.81 41.07 4.21
CA THR A 166 16.43 42.22 5.01
C THR A 166 16.25 43.44 4.12
N ILE A 167 15.70 44.51 4.71
CA ILE A 167 15.49 45.77 4.00
C ILE A 167 16.79 46.43 3.51
N SER A 168 17.96 46.12 4.10
CA SER A 168 19.26 46.59 3.60
C SER A 168 19.75 45.83 2.36
N GLY A 169 19.07 44.74 2.00
CA GLY A 169 19.48 43.83 0.93
C GLY A 169 20.39 42.69 1.39
N THR A 170 20.69 42.58 2.68
CA THR A 170 21.52 41.53 3.27
C THR A 170 20.68 40.29 3.57
N PHE A 171 21.26 39.09 3.45
CA PHE A 171 20.56 37.86 3.81
C PHE A 171 20.85 37.43 5.25
N HIS A 172 19.79 37.21 6.02
CA HIS A 172 19.84 36.69 7.39
C HIS A 172 19.29 35.28 7.46
N ASN A 173 19.80 34.48 8.40
CA ASN A 173 19.21 33.18 8.70
C ASN A 173 17.86 33.39 9.40
N SER A 174 16.86 32.61 9.00
CA SER A 174 15.56 32.64 9.67
C SER A 174 15.60 31.89 11.00
N GLY A 175 15.05 32.51 12.04
CA GLY A 175 14.74 31.89 13.34
C GLY A 175 13.27 31.44 13.48
N ALA A 176 12.50 31.46 12.38
CA ALA A 176 11.05 31.28 12.41
C ALA A 176 10.59 29.83 12.64
N PHE A 177 11.45 28.84 12.40
CA PHE A 177 11.07 27.43 12.43
C PHE A 177 12.04 26.61 13.27
N THR A 178 11.47 25.66 14.00
CA THR A 178 12.20 24.58 14.65
C THR A 178 11.75 23.28 14.00
N ALA A 179 12.70 22.42 13.66
CA ALA A 179 12.41 21.11 13.11
C ALA A 179 11.56 20.28 14.09
N GLY A 180 10.44 19.73 13.61
CA GLY A 180 9.63 18.74 14.32
C GLY A 180 10.20 17.32 14.15
N GLU A 181 9.52 16.35 14.78
CA GLU A 181 9.89 14.92 14.72
C GLU A 181 9.21 14.17 13.56
N GLY A 182 8.29 14.82 12.84
CA GLY A 182 7.54 14.23 11.73
C GLY A 182 6.23 13.58 12.18
N GLN A 183 5.27 13.50 11.26
CA GLN A 183 3.93 12.96 11.53
C GLN A 183 3.74 11.58 10.91
N THR A 184 2.73 10.83 11.37
CA THR A 184 2.29 9.59 10.71
C THR A 184 0.88 9.73 10.15
N TYR A 185 0.73 9.49 8.87
CA TYR A 185 -0.55 9.46 8.16
C TYR A 185 -0.96 8.02 7.81
N THR A 186 -2.18 7.87 7.31
CA THR A 186 -2.73 6.59 6.83
C THR A 186 -3.15 6.76 5.37
N MET A 187 -2.80 5.79 4.53
CA MET A 187 -3.17 5.72 3.13
C MET A 187 -3.63 4.30 2.81
N GLN A 188 -4.66 4.16 1.98
CA GLN A 188 -5.19 2.85 1.61
C GLN A 188 -5.30 2.75 0.10
N TYR A 189 -4.87 1.64 -0.52
CA TYR A 189 -5.05 1.46 -1.97
C TYR A 189 -6.53 1.65 -2.38
N PRO A 190 -6.87 2.41 -3.44
CA PRO A 190 -5.99 3.02 -4.43
C PRO A 190 -5.70 4.52 -4.21
N ASP A 191 -5.78 5.00 -2.96
CA ASP A 191 -5.45 6.39 -2.64
C ASP A 191 -4.05 6.75 -3.16
N THR A 192 -3.92 7.96 -3.69
CA THR A 192 -2.65 8.54 -4.10
C THR A 192 -2.16 9.53 -3.06
N LEU A 193 -0.84 9.74 -3.04
CA LEU A 193 -0.18 10.77 -2.25
C LEU A 193 0.42 11.81 -3.19
N GLU A 194 0.07 13.08 -2.98
CA GLU A 194 0.56 14.21 -3.75
C GLU A 194 1.01 15.33 -2.82
N ILE A 195 2.17 15.92 -3.09
CA ILE A 195 2.64 17.12 -2.40
C ILE A 195 2.64 18.30 -3.39
N SER A 196 2.09 19.43 -2.97
CA SER A 196 2.02 20.63 -3.79
C SER A 196 2.52 21.84 -3.01
N PHE A 197 3.25 22.72 -3.68
CA PHE A 197 3.84 23.91 -3.07
C PHE A 197 3.13 25.15 -3.62
N PRO A 198 2.73 26.11 -2.77
CA PRO A 198 2.17 27.38 -3.25
C PRO A 198 3.20 28.18 -4.05
N MET A 199 4.50 27.98 -3.78
CA MET A 199 5.60 28.42 -4.62
C MET A 199 6.51 27.23 -4.93
N THR A 200 6.63 26.87 -6.21
CA THR A 200 7.41 25.71 -6.64
C THR A 200 8.89 25.87 -6.27
N PRO A 201 9.52 24.87 -5.65
CA PRO A 201 10.97 24.87 -5.44
C PRO A 201 11.73 24.73 -6.76
N ASP A 202 12.95 25.27 -6.82
CA ASP A 202 13.84 25.10 -7.97
C ASP A 202 14.27 23.63 -8.14
N TYR A 203 14.38 22.91 -7.02
CA TYR A 203 14.66 21.48 -7.00
C TYR A 203 13.94 20.79 -5.84
N LEU A 204 13.25 19.70 -6.15
CA LEU A 204 12.59 18.84 -5.17
C LEU A 204 13.21 17.45 -5.24
N GLU A 205 13.95 17.10 -4.20
CA GLU A 205 14.39 15.72 -3.97
C GLU A 205 13.27 14.97 -3.23
N THR A 206 12.96 13.76 -3.68
CA THR A 206 11.97 12.88 -3.05
C THR A 206 12.62 11.55 -2.81
N ASN A 207 12.63 11.12 -1.55
CA ASN A 207 13.04 9.78 -1.15
C ASN A 207 11.90 9.09 -0.44
N ILE A 208 11.68 7.82 -0.77
CA ILE A 208 10.66 6.98 -0.15
C ILE A 208 11.36 5.74 0.35
N PHE A 209 11.26 5.47 1.65
CA PHE A 209 11.83 4.29 2.27
C PHE A 209 10.70 3.38 2.79
N ARG A 210 10.85 2.08 2.59
CA ARG A 210 10.05 1.09 3.32
C ARG A 210 10.74 0.81 4.65
N VAL A 211 9.99 0.96 5.73
CA VAL A 211 10.46 0.71 7.10
C VAL A 211 10.17 -0.74 7.46
N GLU A 212 11.22 -1.50 7.77
CA GLU A 212 11.13 -2.90 8.20
C GLU A 212 10.86 -3.01 9.71
N ASN A 213 10.48 -4.21 10.16
CA ASN A 213 10.13 -4.46 11.56
C ASN A 213 11.28 -4.22 12.55
N ASP A 214 12.53 -4.30 12.09
CA ASP A 214 13.72 -4.01 12.90
C ASP A 214 14.09 -2.51 12.90
N GLY A 215 13.32 -1.68 12.21
CA GLY A 215 13.53 -0.24 12.04
C GLY A 215 14.50 0.12 10.91
N SER A 216 15.02 -0.85 10.16
CA SER A 216 15.83 -0.56 8.97
C SER A 216 14.98 0.01 7.84
N GLU A 217 15.62 0.83 7.00
CA GLU A 217 14.96 1.51 5.89
C GLU A 217 15.52 1.03 4.55
N ILE A 218 14.62 0.62 3.65
CA ILE A 218 14.94 0.18 2.30
C ILE A 218 14.46 1.24 1.32
N ASP A 219 15.36 1.81 0.51
CA ASP A 219 14.99 2.79 -0.53
C ASP A 219 14.11 2.14 -1.60
N VAL A 220 12.88 2.61 -1.70
CA VAL A 220 11.86 2.19 -2.67
C VAL A 220 11.44 3.33 -3.59
N THR A 221 12.18 4.45 -3.62
CA THR A 221 11.85 5.66 -4.39
C THR A 221 11.56 5.37 -5.88
N LYS A 222 12.23 4.36 -6.45
CA LYS A 222 12.05 3.94 -7.86
C LYS A 222 11.22 2.67 -8.03
N ASN A 223 10.87 1.99 -6.94
CA ASN A 223 10.22 0.68 -6.97
C ASN A 223 8.89 0.75 -6.22
N ASN A 224 7.85 1.17 -6.93
CA ASN A 224 6.51 1.44 -6.38
C ASN A 224 5.65 0.17 -6.22
N ASP A 225 6.25 -0.93 -5.76
CA ASP A 225 5.55 -2.19 -5.61
C ASP A 225 4.73 -2.20 -4.29
N PHE A 226 3.69 -1.36 -4.27
CA PHE A 226 2.82 -1.12 -3.11
C PHE A 226 1.72 -2.18 -3.01
N ASN A 227 2.13 -3.44 -2.95
CA ASN A 227 1.23 -4.59 -3.00
C ASN A 227 0.93 -5.21 -1.63
N THR A 228 1.64 -4.81 -0.56
CA THR A 228 1.37 -5.26 0.82
C THR A 228 1.18 -4.09 1.79
N ASP A 229 0.65 -4.38 2.98
CA ASP A 229 0.66 -3.41 4.07
C ASP A 229 2.11 -3.09 4.44
N MET A 230 2.42 -1.80 4.55
CA MET A 230 3.78 -1.34 4.84
C MET A 230 3.78 0.02 5.54
N LEU A 231 4.85 0.28 6.27
CA LEU A 231 5.16 1.61 6.78
C LEU A 231 6.15 2.26 5.80
N LEU A 232 5.75 3.39 5.22
CA LEU A 232 6.59 4.16 4.32
C LEU A 232 7.08 5.42 5.03
N HIS A 233 8.35 5.77 4.85
CA HIS A 233 8.93 7.03 5.29
C HIS A 233 9.19 7.88 4.04
N TYR A 234 8.46 8.98 3.93
CA TYR A 234 8.62 9.96 2.87
C TYR A 234 9.52 11.09 3.35
N VAL A 235 10.52 11.43 2.55
CA VAL A 235 11.39 12.58 2.77
C VAL A 235 11.38 13.45 1.52
N TYR A 236 10.82 14.64 1.65
CA TYR A 236 10.83 15.67 0.62
C TYR A 236 11.80 16.77 0.99
N LYS A 237 12.82 17.02 0.17
CA LYS A 237 13.76 18.12 0.36
C LYS A 237 13.60 19.14 -0.76
N ALA A 238 12.90 20.22 -0.45
CA ALA A 238 12.63 21.33 -1.35
C ALA A 238 13.71 22.40 -1.24
N ASN A 239 14.30 22.80 -2.37
CA ASN A 239 15.39 23.76 -2.44
C ASN A 239 14.98 24.97 -3.31
N TRP A 240 15.26 26.16 -2.80
CA TRP A 240 15.19 27.43 -3.52
C TRP A 240 16.60 28.01 -3.57
N TYR A 241 17.13 28.22 -4.77
CA TYR A 241 18.49 28.68 -4.96
C TYR A 241 18.60 30.19 -4.84
N GLU A 242 19.78 30.66 -4.44
CA GLU A 242 20.10 32.08 -4.50
C GLU A 242 20.24 32.50 -5.96
N VAL A 243 19.27 33.28 -6.44
CA VAL A 243 19.24 33.88 -7.78
C VAL A 243 19.24 35.40 -7.65
N PRO A 244 19.68 36.14 -8.70
CA PRO A 244 19.59 37.59 -8.69
C PRO A 244 18.17 38.06 -8.33
N ASP A 245 18.10 39.07 -7.47
CA ASP A 245 16.87 39.70 -6.98
C ASP A 245 15.92 38.81 -6.15
N CYS A 246 16.33 37.60 -5.73
CA CYS A 246 15.51 36.83 -4.80
C CYS A 246 15.38 37.55 -3.44
N HIS A 247 14.26 37.29 -2.77
CA HIS A 247 13.95 37.83 -1.43
C HIS A 247 14.18 36.80 -0.32
N TYR A 248 14.43 35.56 -0.69
CA TYR A 248 14.76 34.44 0.19
C TYR A 248 15.43 33.34 -0.63
N TYR A 249 16.11 32.43 0.06
CA TYR A 249 16.60 31.17 -0.51
C TYR A 249 16.89 30.19 0.62
N GLY A 250 17.10 28.93 0.28
CA GLY A 250 17.44 27.90 1.25
C GLY A 250 16.76 26.58 0.93
N TYR A 251 16.73 25.70 1.93
CA TYR A 251 16.02 24.43 1.80
C TYR A 251 15.09 24.20 2.99
N VAL A 252 14.08 23.39 2.73
CA VAL A 252 13.14 22.88 3.71
C VAL A 252 12.95 21.40 3.45
N GLU A 253 13.02 20.61 4.51
CA GLU A 253 12.78 19.19 4.51
C GLU A 253 11.45 18.91 5.22
N TYR A 254 10.65 18.04 4.61
CA TYR A 254 9.40 17.52 5.15
C TYR A 254 9.51 16.00 5.18
N SER A 255 9.67 15.47 6.38
CA SER A 255 9.74 14.04 6.64
C SER A 255 8.50 13.58 7.42
N PHE A 256 7.87 12.51 6.95
CA PHE A 256 6.71 11.92 7.60
C PHE A 256 6.56 10.45 7.21
N TYR A 257 5.81 9.72 8.04
CA TYR A 257 5.49 8.33 7.82
C TYR A 257 4.08 8.17 7.25
N VAL A 258 3.87 7.12 6.47
CA VAL A 258 2.57 6.72 5.93
C VAL A 258 2.37 5.24 6.22
N LYS A 259 1.35 4.92 7.01
CA LYS A 259 0.83 3.56 7.14
C LYS A 259 0.01 3.26 5.90
N TYR A 260 0.59 2.53 4.97
CA TYR A 260 -0.06 2.11 3.73
C TYR A 260 -0.73 0.75 3.94
N THR A 261 -2.02 0.67 3.65
CA THR A 261 -2.80 -0.58 3.74
C THR A 261 -3.36 -0.97 2.39
N THR A 262 -3.33 -2.27 2.10
CA THR A 262 -3.92 -2.81 0.88
C THR A 262 -5.28 -3.43 1.15
N ILE A 263 -6.25 -3.17 0.28
CA ILE A 263 -7.56 -3.80 0.36
C ILE A 263 -7.47 -5.23 -0.15
N LEU A 264 -7.81 -6.20 0.71
CA LEU A 264 -8.00 -7.59 0.30
C LEU A 264 -9.12 -7.64 -0.74
N SER A 265 -8.84 -8.20 -1.90
CA SER A 265 -9.84 -8.45 -2.95
C SER A 265 -9.77 -9.89 -3.41
N ALA A 266 -10.86 -10.38 -3.98
CA ALA A 266 -10.96 -11.75 -4.48
C ALA A 266 -11.58 -11.77 -5.88
N ALA A 267 -11.04 -12.62 -6.74
CA ALA A 267 -11.71 -13.08 -7.94
C ALA A 267 -12.11 -14.54 -7.72
N MET A 268 -13.39 -14.85 -7.88
CA MET A 268 -13.92 -16.21 -7.85
C MET A 268 -14.47 -16.57 -9.21
N ILE A 269 -14.08 -17.74 -9.70
CA ILE A 269 -14.57 -18.22 -10.98
C ILE A 269 -14.84 -19.75 -10.87
N PRO A 270 -16.09 -20.19 -11.08
CA PRO A 270 -16.48 -21.60 -11.05
C PRO A 270 -16.35 -22.31 -12.40
N SER A 271 -15.89 -23.58 -12.40
CA SER A 271 -15.77 -24.43 -13.59
C SER A 271 -17.06 -24.52 -14.35
N HIS A 272 -16.97 -24.27 -15.65
CA HIS A 272 -18.13 -24.06 -16.47
C HIS A 272 -18.07 -24.93 -17.75
N GLU A 273 -19.22 -25.54 -18.06
CA GLU A 273 -19.45 -26.32 -19.30
C GLU A 273 -20.13 -25.51 -20.42
N ASP A 274 -21.03 -24.56 -20.08
CA ASP A 274 -21.87 -23.78 -21.02
C ASP A 274 -21.61 -22.23 -21.18
N ASP A 275 -21.37 -21.43 -20.12
CA ASP A 275 -21.20 -19.97 -20.03
C ASP A 275 -20.19 -19.51 -18.94
N PRO A 276 -18.98 -19.05 -19.30
CA PRO A 276 -17.93 -18.67 -18.35
C PRO A 276 -18.23 -17.43 -17.50
N TYR A 277 -19.32 -16.69 -17.75
CA TYR A 277 -19.65 -15.46 -17.03
C TYR A 277 -20.62 -15.65 -15.86
N THR A 278 -21.07 -16.87 -15.60
CA THR A 278 -22.00 -17.15 -14.50
C THR A 278 -21.27 -17.69 -13.27
N ALA A 279 -21.75 -17.32 -12.08
CA ALA A 279 -21.31 -17.92 -10.81
C ALA A 279 -21.92 -19.31 -10.59
N THR A 280 -22.07 -20.12 -11.66
CA THR A 280 -22.66 -21.45 -11.60
C THR A 280 -21.62 -22.56 -11.83
N VAL A 281 -21.79 -23.67 -11.13
CA VAL A 281 -20.93 -24.86 -11.23
C VAL A 281 -21.80 -26.11 -11.17
N LYS A 282 -21.33 -27.22 -11.71
CA LYS A 282 -21.99 -28.52 -11.61
C LYS A 282 -21.20 -29.46 -10.70
N PRO A 283 -21.84 -30.47 -10.07
CA PRO A 283 -21.14 -31.58 -9.43
C PRO A 283 -20.03 -32.16 -10.31
N GLY A 284 -18.88 -32.48 -9.72
CA GLY A 284 -17.65 -32.85 -10.45
C GLY A 284 -16.83 -31.66 -10.93
N GLY A 285 -17.32 -30.42 -10.76
CA GLY A 285 -16.61 -29.20 -11.10
C GLY A 285 -15.62 -28.72 -10.04
N THR A 286 -15.14 -27.50 -10.20
CA THR A 286 -14.22 -26.81 -9.28
C THR A 286 -14.59 -25.34 -9.16
N VAL A 287 -14.22 -24.69 -8.06
CA VAL A 287 -14.27 -23.23 -7.91
C VAL A 287 -12.86 -22.76 -7.60
N PHE A 288 -12.34 -21.87 -8.43
CA PHE A 288 -11.05 -21.25 -8.20
C PHE A 288 -11.23 -19.84 -7.65
N ILE A 289 -10.53 -19.52 -6.58
CA ILE A 289 -10.49 -18.20 -5.98
C ILE A 289 -9.04 -17.74 -5.91
N ARG A 290 -8.81 -16.55 -6.46
CA ARG A 290 -7.55 -15.81 -6.31
C ARG A 290 -7.81 -14.63 -5.38
N LEU A 291 -7.11 -14.62 -4.25
CA LEU A 291 -7.07 -13.47 -3.33
C LEU A 291 -5.87 -12.62 -3.67
N PHE A 292 -6.10 -11.33 -3.89
CA PHE A 292 -5.04 -10.34 -4.08
C PHE A 292 -4.87 -9.55 -2.80
N ASN A 293 -3.71 -8.94 -2.60
CA ASN A 293 -3.46 -8.06 -1.45
C ASN A 293 -3.57 -8.76 -0.09
N ALA A 294 -3.37 -10.08 -0.08
CA ALA A 294 -3.39 -10.88 1.13
C ALA A 294 -2.15 -10.64 1.98
N GLY A 295 -1.01 -10.30 1.38
CA GLY A 295 0.27 -10.05 2.07
C GLY A 295 0.57 -11.12 3.12
N ASN A 296 0.84 -10.68 4.36
CA ASN A 296 1.03 -11.56 5.51
C ASN A 296 -0.25 -11.78 6.34
N LYS A 297 -1.41 -11.35 5.83
CA LYS A 297 -2.68 -11.48 6.55
C LYS A 297 -3.03 -12.95 6.69
N LYS A 298 -3.35 -13.36 7.92
CA LYS A 298 -3.91 -14.70 8.16
C LYS A 298 -5.35 -14.71 7.64
N VAL A 299 -5.62 -15.55 6.64
CA VAL A 299 -6.95 -15.72 6.06
C VAL A 299 -7.64 -16.93 6.68
N THR A 300 -8.86 -16.73 7.16
CA THR A 300 -9.76 -17.78 7.67
C THR A 300 -10.84 -18.05 6.63
N LEU A 301 -11.10 -19.33 6.34
CA LEU A 301 -12.08 -19.79 5.37
C LEU A 301 -13.36 -20.26 6.06
N HIS A 302 -14.51 -19.84 5.52
CA HIS A 302 -15.85 -20.24 5.95
C HIS A 302 -16.59 -20.84 4.75
N LEU A 303 -16.52 -22.16 4.58
CA LEU A 303 -16.99 -22.84 3.36
C LEU A 303 -18.31 -23.59 3.53
N GLY A 304 -18.81 -23.73 4.77
CA GLY A 304 -20.04 -24.48 5.05
C GLY A 304 -20.03 -25.89 4.48
N GLU A 305 -21.02 -26.20 3.64
CA GLU A 305 -21.20 -27.51 3.00
C GLU A 305 -20.24 -27.76 1.81
N LEU A 306 -19.51 -26.75 1.33
CA LEU A 306 -18.43 -26.92 0.33
C LEU A 306 -17.15 -27.52 0.95
N SER A 307 -17.23 -28.09 2.15
CA SER A 307 -16.10 -28.54 2.95
C SER A 307 -15.55 -29.90 2.50
N SER A 308 -14.72 -29.88 1.47
CA SER A 308 -13.65 -30.85 1.26
C SER A 308 -12.29 -30.19 1.53
N ALA A 309 -12.14 -29.66 2.75
CA ALA A 309 -10.91 -29.07 3.32
C ALA A 309 -9.90 -28.45 2.33
N PRO A 310 -10.31 -27.50 1.46
CA PRO A 310 -9.38 -26.93 0.50
C PRO A 310 -8.33 -26.12 1.27
N THR A 311 -7.07 -26.39 0.95
CA THR A 311 -5.94 -25.68 1.56
C THR A 311 -5.80 -24.34 0.85
N LEU A 312 -5.56 -23.29 1.63
CA LEU A 312 -5.19 -22.00 1.07
C LEU A 312 -3.70 -22.04 0.75
N TYR A 313 -3.39 -21.86 -0.52
CA TYR A 313 -2.03 -21.91 -1.05
C TYR A 313 -1.56 -20.49 -1.43
N GLY A 314 -0.27 -20.34 -1.73
CA GLY A 314 0.31 -19.14 -2.32
C GLY A 314 1.46 -18.54 -1.51
N SER A 315 2.34 -17.83 -2.20
CA SER A 315 3.44 -17.06 -1.63
C SER A 315 3.23 -15.55 -1.85
N GLY A 316 3.91 -14.74 -1.04
CA GLY A 316 3.87 -13.28 -1.16
C GLY A 316 2.45 -12.72 -0.93
N ASN A 317 1.95 -11.97 -1.92
CA ASN A 317 0.71 -11.19 -1.79
C ASN A 317 -0.55 -11.86 -2.37
N THR A 318 -0.38 -12.96 -3.10
CA THR A 318 -1.50 -13.68 -3.70
C THR A 318 -1.78 -14.94 -2.89
N ARG A 319 -3.06 -15.28 -2.72
CA ARG A 319 -3.46 -16.60 -2.24
C ARG A 319 -4.38 -17.26 -3.25
N TYR A 320 -4.32 -18.58 -3.30
CA TYR A 320 -5.11 -19.40 -4.18
C TYR A 320 -5.92 -20.40 -3.38
N LEU A 321 -7.17 -20.56 -3.78
CA LEU A 321 -8.04 -21.59 -3.24
C LEU A 321 -8.68 -22.31 -4.42
N LEU A 322 -8.53 -23.63 -4.44
CA LEU A 322 -9.16 -24.50 -5.43
C LEU A 322 -10.11 -25.43 -4.68
N ILE A 323 -11.41 -25.21 -4.84
CA ILE A 323 -12.48 -25.93 -4.14
C ILE A 323 -13.08 -26.96 -5.10
N PRO A 324 -12.91 -28.27 -4.88
CA PRO A 324 -13.58 -29.27 -5.70
C PRO A 324 -15.06 -29.37 -5.31
N ILE A 325 -15.94 -29.44 -6.31
CA ILE A 325 -17.37 -29.66 -6.12
C ILE A 325 -17.63 -31.15 -6.23
N SER A 326 -17.90 -31.79 -5.09
CA SER A 326 -18.20 -33.22 -5.03
C SER A 326 -19.25 -33.63 -6.04
N ALA A 327 -19.10 -34.79 -6.66
CA ALA A 327 -20.11 -35.33 -7.56
C ALA A 327 -21.46 -35.62 -6.87
N ASN A 328 -21.46 -35.69 -5.53
CA ASN A 328 -22.67 -35.86 -4.73
C ASN A 328 -23.26 -34.53 -4.20
N MET A 329 -22.70 -33.38 -4.61
CA MET A 329 -23.17 -32.08 -4.14
C MET A 329 -24.62 -31.85 -4.57
N ALA A 330 -25.46 -31.42 -3.62
CA ALA A 330 -26.84 -31.06 -3.91
C ALA A 330 -26.92 -29.76 -4.73
N GLU A 331 -28.01 -29.61 -5.49
CA GLU A 331 -28.30 -28.32 -6.12
C GLU A 331 -28.62 -27.27 -5.06
N GLY A 332 -28.11 -26.06 -5.23
CA GLY A 332 -28.32 -25.01 -4.25
C GLY A 332 -27.34 -23.85 -4.35
N VAL A 333 -27.58 -22.86 -3.49
CA VAL A 333 -26.75 -21.67 -3.36
C VAL A 333 -25.83 -21.85 -2.15
N TYR A 334 -24.54 -21.75 -2.38
CA TYR A 334 -23.51 -21.95 -1.36
C TYR A 334 -22.70 -20.67 -1.16
N HIS A 335 -22.30 -20.42 0.07
CA HIS A 335 -21.57 -19.22 0.46
C HIS A 335 -20.13 -19.56 0.83
N ILE A 336 -19.21 -18.73 0.35
CA ILE A 336 -17.78 -18.79 0.63
C ILE A 336 -17.42 -17.50 1.35
N GLY A 337 -17.18 -17.60 2.65
CA GLY A 337 -16.69 -16.52 3.48
C GLY A 337 -15.17 -16.56 3.62
N LEU A 338 -14.55 -15.39 3.58
CA LEU A 338 -13.13 -15.16 3.75
C LEU A 338 -12.94 -14.05 4.76
N GLU A 339 -12.15 -14.27 5.79
CA GLU A 339 -11.82 -13.27 6.80
C GLU A 339 -10.31 -13.08 6.91
N ALA A 340 -9.84 -11.84 6.84
CA ALA A 340 -8.43 -11.51 7.03
C ALA A 340 -8.30 -10.20 7.83
N GLY A 341 -8.06 -10.28 9.14
CA GLY A 341 -8.08 -9.10 10.00
C GLY A 341 -9.48 -8.47 10.05
N GLU A 342 -9.58 -7.20 9.65
CA GLU A 342 -10.86 -6.46 9.58
C GLU A 342 -11.61 -6.68 8.25
N TYR A 343 -10.99 -7.35 7.28
CA TYR A 343 -11.58 -7.58 5.97
C TYR A 343 -12.42 -8.86 5.98
N THR A 344 -13.68 -8.75 5.55
CA THR A 344 -14.56 -9.88 5.29
C THR A 344 -15.02 -9.83 3.83
N LEU A 345 -14.76 -10.90 3.08
CA LEU A 345 -15.30 -11.10 1.74
C LEU A 345 -16.30 -12.26 1.78
N SER A 346 -17.43 -12.09 1.10
CA SER A 346 -18.43 -13.13 0.95
C SER A 346 -18.74 -13.29 -0.53
N MET A 347 -18.63 -14.52 -1.02
CA MET A 347 -18.90 -14.89 -2.40
C MET A 347 -19.95 -15.99 -2.41
N THR A 348 -20.68 -16.08 -3.52
CA THR A 348 -21.78 -17.03 -3.65
C THR A 348 -21.59 -17.85 -4.92
N VAL A 349 -21.62 -19.18 -4.79
CA VAL A 349 -21.59 -20.11 -5.91
C VAL A 349 -22.91 -20.87 -6.00
N ASN A 350 -23.46 -20.98 -7.20
CA ASN A 350 -24.69 -21.71 -7.46
C ASN A 350 -24.37 -23.09 -8.05
N VAL A 351 -24.59 -24.14 -7.27
CA VAL A 351 -24.43 -25.52 -7.74
C VAL A 351 -25.70 -25.93 -8.47
N THR A 352 -25.59 -26.20 -9.76
CA THR A 352 -26.69 -26.63 -10.61
C THR A 352 -26.72 -28.16 -10.73
N LYS A 353 -27.90 -28.70 -11.02
CA LYS A 353 -28.08 -30.14 -11.14
C LYS A 353 -27.23 -30.74 -12.25
N ARG A 354 -26.54 -31.83 -11.93
CA ARG A 354 -25.89 -32.71 -12.92
C ARG A 354 -26.42 -34.13 -12.79
N SER A 355 -26.72 -34.73 -13.94
CA SER A 355 -27.03 -36.16 -14.03
C SER A 355 -25.81 -36.87 -14.59
N PHE A 356 -25.39 -37.94 -13.93
CA PHE A 356 -24.30 -38.79 -14.40
C PHE A 356 -24.84 -40.01 -15.13
N ALA A 357 -24.04 -40.54 -16.06
CA ALA A 357 -24.42 -41.72 -16.80
C ALA A 357 -24.61 -42.93 -15.87
N SER A 358 -25.50 -43.82 -16.28
CA SER A 358 -25.77 -45.09 -15.59
C SER A 358 -26.07 -46.15 -16.62
N GLY A 359 -25.57 -47.37 -16.42
CA GLY A 359 -25.83 -48.50 -17.32
C GLY A 359 -24.56 -49.14 -17.91
N GLY A 360 -23.38 -48.59 -17.62
CA GLY A 360 -22.12 -49.28 -17.85
C GLY A 360 -22.08 -50.62 -17.13
N SER A 361 -21.42 -51.59 -17.74
CA SER A 361 -21.33 -52.97 -17.22
C SER A 361 -19.94 -53.54 -17.44
N LEU A 362 -19.37 -54.12 -16.39
CA LEU A 362 -18.08 -54.80 -16.42
C LEU A 362 -18.24 -56.21 -15.85
N ASP A 363 -17.66 -57.23 -16.49
CA ASP A 363 -17.65 -58.62 -15.99
C ASP A 363 -16.28 -58.94 -15.37
N PRO A 364 -16.13 -58.87 -14.02
CA PRO A 364 -14.85 -59.09 -13.34
C PRO A 364 -14.30 -60.51 -13.52
N SER A 365 -15.14 -61.48 -13.87
CA SER A 365 -14.69 -62.86 -14.10
C SER A 365 -13.74 -62.97 -15.30
N ARG A 366 -13.79 -62.00 -16.23
CA ARG A 366 -12.80 -61.88 -17.33
C ARG A 366 -11.39 -61.53 -16.84
N LEU A 367 -11.28 -61.04 -15.61
CA LEU A 367 -10.04 -60.69 -14.93
C LEU A 367 -9.69 -61.70 -13.81
N GLY A 368 -10.46 -62.80 -13.69
CA GLY A 368 -10.29 -63.78 -12.63
C GLY A 368 -10.74 -63.32 -11.25
N LEU A 369 -11.54 -62.25 -11.15
CA LEU A 369 -12.02 -61.68 -9.90
C LEU A 369 -13.52 -61.91 -9.71
N SER A 370 -13.95 -62.01 -8.45
CA SER A 370 -15.35 -61.84 -8.07
C SER A 370 -15.74 -60.35 -8.09
N PRO A 371 -17.04 -60.05 -8.17
CA PRO A 371 -17.54 -58.67 -8.05
C PRO A 371 -17.09 -57.94 -6.77
N ALA A 372 -17.09 -58.63 -5.63
CA ALA A 372 -16.68 -58.04 -4.36
C ALA A 372 -15.17 -57.72 -4.32
N GLU A 373 -14.33 -58.59 -4.87
CA GLU A 373 -12.88 -58.37 -4.98
C GLU A 373 -12.57 -57.18 -5.88
N TYR A 374 -13.18 -57.11 -7.07
CA TYR A 374 -12.98 -56.00 -7.99
C TYR A 374 -13.43 -54.67 -7.38
N HIS A 375 -14.61 -54.64 -6.74
CA HIS A 375 -15.10 -53.44 -6.05
C HIS A 375 -14.13 -52.97 -4.96
N SER A 376 -13.65 -53.90 -4.12
CA SER A 376 -12.71 -53.59 -3.03
C SER A 376 -11.36 -53.10 -3.56
N LEU A 377 -10.87 -53.72 -4.62
CA LEU A 377 -9.63 -53.34 -5.31
C LEU A 377 -9.72 -51.92 -5.88
N PHE A 378 -10.80 -51.60 -6.60
CA PHE A 378 -11.03 -50.27 -7.14
C PHE A 378 -11.17 -49.21 -6.03
N ALA A 379 -11.95 -49.50 -4.99
CA ALA A 379 -12.11 -48.60 -3.86
C ALA A 379 -10.75 -48.32 -3.15
N SER A 380 -9.94 -49.37 -2.95
CA SER A 380 -8.61 -49.25 -2.35
C SER A 380 -7.66 -48.43 -3.21
N PHE A 381 -7.73 -48.59 -4.55
CA PHE A 381 -6.97 -47.78 -5.48
C PHE A 381 -7.31 -46.29 -5.34
N CYS A 382 -8.59 -45.93 -5.44
CA CYS A 382 -9.03 -44.54 -5.29
C CYS A 382 -8.61 -43.92 -3.95
N GLN A 383 -8.72 -44.68 -2.85
CA GLN A 383 -8.30 -44.24 -1.52
C GLN A 383 -6.78 -44.06 -1.39
N SER A 384 -5.98 -44.82 -2.15
CA SER A 384 -4.52 -44.74 -2.10
C SER A 384 -3.95 -43.53 -2.86
N LEU A 385 -4.66 -43.01 -3.87
CA LEU A 385 -4.13 -42.00 -4.80
C LEU A 385 -3.63 -40.71 -4.09
N PRO A 386 -4.36 -40.09 -3.15
CA PRO A 386 -3.85 -38.91 -2.43
C PRO A 386 -2.56 -39.21 -1.66
N SER A 387 -2.47 -40.39 -1.02
CA SER A 387 -1.27 -40.80 -0.28
C SER A 387 -0.06 -41.07 -1.18
N LEU A 388 -0.29 -41.64 -2.37
CA LEU A 388 0.76 -41.92 -3.35
C LEU A 388 1.34 -40.62 -3.93
N ALA A 389 0.48 -39.63 -4.15
CA ALA A 389 0.88 -38.33 -4.67
C ALA A 389 1.69 -37.51 -3.66
N GLY A 390 1.41 -37.63 -2.36
CA GLY A 390 2.17 -36.95 -1.31
C GLY A 390 1.92 -35.44 -1.25
N GLN A 391 2.98 -34.66 -1.03
CA GLN A 391 2.88 -33.20 -0.92
C GLN A 391 2.59 -32.55 -2.28
N THR A 392 2.01 -31.35 -2.25
CA THR A 392 1.74 -30.52 -3.43
C THR A 392 2.56 -29.24 -3.35
N ALA A 393 2.87 -28.64 -4.49
CA ALA A 393 3.36 -27.26 -4.50
C ALA A 393 2.29 -26.28 -4.00
N ASP A 394 2.73 -25.22 -3.31
CA ASP A 394 1.89 -24.12 -2.81
C ASP A 394 1.59 -23.05 -3.88
N GLU A 395 2.03 -23.28 -5.10
CA GLU A 395 1.83 -22.41 -6.26
C GLU A 395 1.34 -23.25 -7.44
N PRO A 396 0.60 -22.66 -8.39
CA PRO A 396 0.30 -23.34 -9.64
C PRO A 396 1.60 -23.62 -10.40
N LEU A 397 1.83 -24.88 -10.77
CA LEU A 397 2.99 -25.27 -11.59
C LEU A 397 2.72 -25.18 -13.09
N TRP A 398 1.45 -25.06 -13.47
CA TRP A 398 1.02 -24.95 -14.86
C TRP A 398 1.34 -23.57 -15.45
N SER A 399 1.86 -23.53 -16.69
CA SER A 399 2.10 -22.30 -17.46
C SER A 399 0.94 -21.94 -18.39
N GLY A 400 0.95 -20.75 -19.03
CA GLY A 400 -0.18 -20.18 -19.78
C GLY A 400 -0.73 -20.93 -21.00
N ASN A 401 -0.25 -22.15 -21.29
CA ASN A 401 -0.74 -23.00 -22.38
C ASN A 401 -1.88 -23.97 -21.99
N GLY A 402 -2.41 -23.86 -20.78
CA GLY A 402 -3.57 -24.66 -20.35
C GLY A 402 -3.26 -26.12 -20.00
N PHE A 403 -4.32 -26.93 -20.03
CA PHE A 403 -4.21 -28.38 -20.04
C PHE A 403 -4.49 -28.88 -21.47
N SER A 404 -3.59 -29.74 -21.95
CA SER A 404 -3.65 -30.46 -23.22
C SER A 404 -4.24 -31.85 -23.05
N HIS A 405 -4.96 -32.34 -24.06
CA HIS A 405 -5.52 -33.69 -24.04
C HIS A 405 -4.40 -34.76 -23.90
N PRO A 406 -4.55 -35.77 -23.01
CA PRO A 406 -3.47 -36.68 -22.63
C PRO A 406 -3.09 -37.72 -23.71
N LEU A 407 -3.89 -37.85 -24.76
CA LEU A 407 -3.53 -38.64 -25.95
C LEU A 407 -2.84 -37.81 -27.05
N GLY A 408 -2.67 -36.51 -26.84
CA GLY A 408 -2.14 -35.54 -27.80
C GLY A 408 -3.23 -34.75 -28.54
N THR A 409 -2.86 -33.57 -29.04
CA THR A 409 -3.76 -32.53 -29.59
C THR A 409 -4.57 -32.98 -30.82
N ASN A 410 -4.08 -33.97 -31.56
CA ASN A 410 -4.73 -34.49 -32.79
C ASN A 410 -5.18 -35.95 -32.65
N ALA A 411 -5.28 -36.45 -31.43
CA ALA A 411 -5.66 -37.84 -31.21
C ALA A 411 -7.12 -38.09 -31.57
N SER A 412 -7.37 -39.15 -32.34
CA SER A 412 -8.71 -39.69 -32.50
C SER A 412 -8.99 -40.70 -31.39
N PHE A 413 -10.03 -40.45 -30.60
CA PHE A 413 -10.40 -41.28 -29.46
C PHE A 413 -11.92 -41.37 -29.30
N THR A 414 -12.36 -42.23 -28.39
CA THR A 414 -13.75 -42.33 -27.94
C THR A 414 -13.76 -42.46 -26.42
N ILE A 415 -14.67 -41.77 -25.76
CA ILE A 415 -14.90 -41.93 -24.32
C ILE A 415 -15.76 -43.18 -24.14
N SER A 416 -15.19 -44.26 -23.60
CA SER A 416 -15.94 -45.49 -23.33
C SER A 416 -16.72 -45.45 -22.02
N THR A 417 -16.23 -44.68 -21.06
CA THR A 417 -16.86 -44.54 -19.75
C THR A 417 -16.62 -43.13 -19.23
N THR A 418 -17.68 -42.49 -18.77
CA THR A 418 -17.67 -41.07 -18.36
C THR A 418 -17.38 -40.90 -16.87
N PHE A 419 -17.04 -39.67 -16.47
CA PHE A 419 -16.84 -39.34 -15.07
C PHE A 419 -18.11 -39.54 -14.25
N ASN A 420 -17.94 -40.15 -13.09
CA ASN A 420 -18.95 -40.48 -12.10
C ASN A 420 -20.09 -41.37 -12.66
N GLU A 421 -19.81 -42.10 -13.75
CA GLU A 421 -20.72 -43.09 -14.29
C GLU A 421 -20.90 -44.26 -13.32
N THR A 422 -22.15 -44.74 -13.15
CA THR A 422 -22.42 -45.94 -12.36
C THR A 422 -22.19 -47.20 -13.17
N ILE A 423 -21.20 -48.00 -12.78
CA ILE A 423 -20.82 -49.25 -13.44
C ILE A 423 -21.31 -50.44 -12.63
N THR A 424 -22.17 -51.26 -13.23
CA THR A 424 -22.65 -52.50 -12.62
C THR A 424 -21.65 -53.63 -12.86
N LEU A 425 -21.30 -54.36 -11.81
CA LEU A 425 -20.50 -55.57 -11.93
C LEU A 425 -21.41 -56.73 -12.31
N ALA A 426 -21.23 -57.24 -13.53
CA ALA A 426 -22.06 -58.28 -14.10
C ALA A 426 -22.14 -59.50 -13.17
N LYS A 427 -23.30 -60.18 -13.21
CA LYS A 427 -23.61 -61.34 -12.34
C LYS A 427 -23.67 -60.97 -10.84
N SER A 428 -23.83 -59.69 -10.50
CA SER A 428 -24.07 -59.21 -9.14
C SER A 428 -24.99 -57.99 -9.10
N GLN A 429 -25.40 -57.60 -7.90
CA GLN A 429 -26.06 -56.31 -7.64
C GLN A 429 -25.05 -55.23 -7.19
N THR A 430 -23.75 -55.53 -7.26
CA THR A 430 -22.68 -54.62 -6.85
C THR A 430 -22.40 -53.65 -8.00
N SER A 431 -22.26 -52.37 -7.66
CA SER A 431 -21.81 -51.33 -8.59
C SER A 431 -20.69 -50.51 -7.97
N TYR A 432 -20.01 -49.73 -8.79
CA TYR A 432 -19.09 -48.69 -8.35
C TYR A 432 -19.28 -47.43 -9.19
N ILE A 433 -18.76 -46.32 -8.70
CA ILE A 433 -18.79 -45.03 -9.37
C ILE A 433 -17.43 -44.78 -10.01
N HIS A 434 -17.43 -44.48 -11.31
CA HIS A 434 -16.20 -44.32 -12.06
C HIS A 434 -15.55 -42.94 -11.82
N ALA A 435 -14.45 -42.89 -11.06
CA ALA A 435 -13.76 -41.66 -10.68
C ALA A 435 -12.79 -41.13 -11.76
N ALA A 436 -13.11 -41.36 -13.04
CA ALA A 436 -12.23 -41.08 -14.17
C ALA A 436 -13.03 -40.95 -15.48
N VAL A 437 -12.33 -40.66 -16.56
CA VAL A 437 -12.79 -40.93 -17.92
C VAL A 437 -11.92 -42.01 -18.56
N ASP A 438 -12.55 -42.94 -19.26
CA ASP A 438 -11.83 -43.97 -20.01
C ASP A 438 -11.76 -43.58 -21.48
N LEU A 439 -10.55 -43.35 -21.98
CA LEU A 439 -10.28 -42.88 -23.34
C LEU A 439 -9.71 -44.03 -24.19
N VAL A 440 -10.50 -44.48 -25.16
CA VAL A 440 -10.08 -45.48 -26.15
C VAL A 440 -9.46 -44.76 -27.33
N SER A 441 -8.16 -44.93 -27.55
CA SER A 441 -7.49 -44.39 -28.73
C SER A 441 -7.74 -45.25 -29.96
N ASN A 442 -7.95 -44.61 -31.12
CA ASN A 442 -8.05 -45.29 -32.41
C ASN A 442 -6.67 -45.60 -33.04
N ALA A 443 -5.58 -45.11 -32.43
CA ALA A 443 -4.23 -45.39 -32.88
C ALA A 443 -3.80 -46.83 -32.51
N SER A 444 -2.98 -47.47 -33.35
CA SER A 444 -2.47 -48.82 -33.07
C SER A 444 -1.57 -48.85 -31.82
N ASN A 445 -0.66 -47.87 -31.72
CA ASN A 445 0.27 -47.69 -30.59
C ASN A 445 0.12 -46.26 -30.03
N PRO A 446 -0.91 -45.99 -29.20
CA PRO A 446 -1.15 -44.67 -28.65
C PRO A 446 -0.09 -44.31 -27.63
N MET A 447 0.44 -43.10 -27.70
CA MET A 447 1.30 -42.53 -26.67
C MET A 447 0.45 -41.69 -25.71
N VAL A 448 0.88 -41.65 -24.44
CA VAL A 448 0.24 -40.86 -23.39
C VAL A 448 1.19 -39.75 -22.96
N TYR A 449 0.66 -38.54 -22.89
CA TYR A 449 1.40 -37.32 -22.62
C TYR A 449 0.90 -36.60 -21.37
N ALA A 450 1.78 -35.82 -20.76
CA ALA A 450 1.44 -34.91 -19.68
C ALA A 450 0.36 -33.93 -20.13
N ALA A 451 -0.69 -33.79 -19.32
CA ALA A 451 -1.79 -32.89 -19.62
C ALA A 451 -1.39 -31.43 -19.37
N SER A 452 -0.58 -31.16 -18.36
CA SER A 452 -0.03 -29.82 -18.11
C SER A 452 1.31 -29.95 -17.41
N ASP A 453 1.97 -28.82 -17.19
CA ASP A 453 3.24 -28.76 -16.47
C ASP A 453 3.06 -29.22 -15.02
N GLY A 454 4.12 -29.75 -14.42
CA GLY A 454 4.08 -30.20 -13.03
C GLY A 454 5.30 -30.97 -12.59
N VAL A 455 5.13 -31.73 -11.51
CA VAL A 455 6.14 -32.67 -11.00
C VAL A 455 5.51 -34.05 -10.91
N VAL A 456 6.22 -35.07 -11.39
CA VAL A 456 5.78 -36.47 -11.28
C VAL A 456 5.77 -36.89 -9.81
N ALA A 457 4.58 -36.94 -9.23
CA ALA A 457 4.35 -37.31 -7.84
C ALA A 457 4.52 -38.83 -7.61
N TYR A 458 4.15 -39.62 -8.62
CA TYR A 458 4.29 -41.08 -8.64
C TYR A 458 4.48 -41.59 -10.07
N ALA A 459 5.37 -42.57 -10.23
CA ALA A 459 5.52 -43.36 -11.46
C ALA A 459 5.90 -44.79 -11.06
N GLY A 460 4.98 -45.74 -11.25
CA GLY A 460 5.19 -47.11 -10.79
C GLY A 460 3.97 -48.01 -11.00
N GLN A 461 4.01 -49.22 -10.46
CA GLN A 461 2.89 -50.15 -10.53
C GLN A 461 1.94 -50.03 -9.34
N THR A 462 0.66 -49.83 -9.63
CA THR A 462 -0.45 -49.97 -8.69
C THR A 462 -1.23 -51.24 -9.00
N GLU A 463 -1.88 -51.82 -7.99
CA GLU A 463 -2.58 -53.08 -8.15
C GLU A 463 -3.71 -52.97 -9.19
N TYR A 464 -4.61 -51.99 -9.04
CA TYR A 464 -5.68 -51.72 -9.99
C TYR A 464 -5.18 -51.09 -11.30
N GLY A 465 -4.46 -49.97 -11.19
CA GLY A 465 -4.10 -49.11 -12.32
C GLY A 465 -2.96 -49.63 -13.18
N GLY A 466 -2.29 -50.72 -12.79
CA GLY A 466 -1.12 -51.21 -13.53
C GLY A 466 0.02 -50.19 -13.47
N ASN A 467 0.72 -49.98 -14.58
CA ASN A 467 1.67 -48.87 -14.66
C ASN A 467 0.89 -47.55 -14.61
N THR A 468 1.14 -46.78 -13.56
CA THR A 468 0.43 -45.55 -13.22
C THR A 468 1.41 -44.39 -13.10
N VAL A 469 1.05 -43.25 -13.67
CA VAL A 469 1.70 -41.96 -13.43
C VAL A 469 0.72 -41.04 -12.71
N ILE A 470 1.20 -40.32 -11.69
CA ILE A 470 0.48 -39.21 -11.05
C ILE A 470 1.33 -37.97 -11.20
N ILE A 471 0.76 -36.89 -11.70
CA ILE A 471 1.41 -35.58 -11.80
C ILE A 471 0.76 -34.64 -10.79
N ASP A 472 1.59 -33.98 -9.98
CA ASP A 472 1.21 -32.83 -9.17
C ASP A 472 1.36 -31.55 -10.00
N HIS A 473 0.28 -30.81 -10.12
CA HIS A 473 0.25 -29.53 -10.84
C HIS A 473 0.33 -28.36 -9.85
N GLY A 474 0.43 -28.61 -8.54
CA GLY A 474 0.33 -27.59 -7.51
C GLY A 474 -1.11 -27.31 -7.08
N LEU A 475 -1.27 -26.54 -6.00
CA LEU A 475 -2.57 -26.20 -5.40
C LEU A 475 -3.45 -27.42 -5.05
N GLY A 476 -2.84 -28.59 -4.88
CA GLY A 476 -3.49 -29.86 -4.64
C GLY A 476 -4.10 -30.54 -5.87
N LEU A 477 -4.05 -29.92 -7.05
CA LEU A 477 -4.57 -30.46 -8.32
C LEU A 477 -3.62 -31.50 -8.88
N ARG A 478 -4.16 -32.69 -9.14
CA ARG A 478 -3.40 -33.84 -9.67
C ARG A 478 -4.13 -34.53 -10.78
N THR A 479 -3.37 -35.05 -11.74
CA THR A 479 -3.86 -35.92 -12.80
C THR A 479 -3.26 -37.33 -12.66
N VAL A 480 -4.02 -38.35 -13.04
CA VAL A 480 -3.65 -39.77 -12.93
C VAL A 480 -3.81 -40.44 -14.28
N TYR A 481 -2.79 -41.22 -14.67
CA TYR A 481 -2.72 -41.92 -15.95
C TYR A 481 -2.47 -43.40 -15.67
N CYS A 482 -3.44 -44.25 -15.97
CA CYS A 482 -3.36 -45.68 -15.68
C CYS A 482 -3.27 -46.55 -16.94
N HIS A 483 -3.00 -47.83 -16.70
CA HIS A 483 -2.97 -48.92 -17.67
C HIS A 483 -1.87 -48.79 -18.73
N LEU A 484 -0.78 -48.07 -18.44
CA LEU A 484 0.32 -47.86 -19.38
C LEU A 484 1.09 -49.17 -19.63
N ASN A 485 1.63 -49.37 -20.84
CA ASN A 485 2.52 -50.47 -21.16
C ASN A 485 3.95 -50.19 -20.66
N THR A 486 4.39 -48.95 -20.79
CA THR A 486 5.71 -48.47 -20.40
C THR A 486 5.58 -47.19 -19.56
N LEU A 487 6.62 -46.89 -18.78
CA LEU A 487 6.79 -45.63 -18.07
C LEU A 487 8.03 -44.95 -18.63
N SER A 488 7.88 -43.74 -19.15
CA SER A 488 8.97 -42.92 -19.70
C SER A 488 9.48 -41.87 -18.70
N VAL A 489 8.86 -41.79 -17.52
CA VAL A 489 9.15 -40.81 -16.47
C VAL A 489 9.38 -41.47 -15.12
N PHE A 490 9.97 -40.73 -14.18
CA PHE A 490 10.19 -41.18 -12.81
C PHE A 490 9.75 -40.15 -11.76
N LYS A 491 9.53 -40.60 -10.52
CA LYS A 491 9.10 -39.73 -9.42
C LYS A 491 10.10 -38.58 -9.18
N GLY A 492 9.57 -37.36 -9.04
CA GLY A 492 10.34 -36.14 -8.80
C GLY A 492 10.79 -35.43 -10.08
N GLU A 493 10.52 -35.99 -11.25
CA GLU A 493 10.80 -35.37 -12.54
C GLU A 493 9.87 -34.17 -12.79
N SER A 494 10.44 -33.04 -13.17
CA SER A 494 9.68 -31.89 -13.68
C SER A 494 9.29 -32.16 -15.12
N ILE A 495 8.02 -31.95 -15.44
CA ILE A 495 7.43 -32.24 -16.76
C ILE A 495 6.71 -31.01 -17.29
N GLN A 496 6.69 -30.88 -18.60
CA GLN A 496 5.92 -29.87 -19.33
C GLN A 496 4.72 -30.52 -20.02
N ALA A 497 3.69 -29.72 -20.30
CA ALA A 497 2.55 -30.14 -21.10
C ALA A 497 3.03 -30.76 -22.43
N GLY A 498 2.54 -31.96 -22.75
CA GLY A 498 2.94 -32.69 -23.96
C GLY A 498 4.17 -33.59 -23.81
N ASP A 499 4.83 -33.62 -22.65
CA ASP A 499 5.92 -34.58 -22.39
C ASP A 499 5.41 -36.02 -22.38
N LEU A 500 6.19 -36.95 -22.92
CA LEU A 500 5.82 -38.36 -23.02
C LEU A 500 5.86 -39.05 -21.65
N LEU A 501 4.73 -39.59 -21.20
CA LEU A 501 4.62 -40.36 -19.96
C LEU A 501 4.80 -41.85 -20.19
N GLY A 502 4.39 -42.36 -21.35
CA GLY A 502 4.50 -43.78 -21.68
C GLY A 502 3.64 -44.20 -22.87
N GLU A 503 3.76 -45.48 -23.25
CA GLU A 503 2.88 -46.11 -24.23
C GLU A 503 1.58 -46.56 -23.57
N LEU A 504 0.43 -46.31 -24.20
CA LEU A 504 -0.85 -46.82 -23.72
C LEU A 504 -0.92 -48.35 -23.83
N GLY A 505 -1.34 -49.01 -22.77
CA GLY A 505 -1.35 -50.47 -22.68
C GLY A 505 -2.63 -51.05 -22.09
N LYS A 506 -2.44 -52.18 -21.40
CA LYS A 506 -3.49 -52.96 -20.75
C LYS A 506 -2.96 -53.59 -19.45
N THR A 507 -2.10 -52.87 -18.72
CA THR A 507 -1.57 -53.34 -17.43
C THR A 507 -2.59 -53.10 -16.32
N GLY A 508 -2.52 -53.87 -15.23
CA GLY A 508 -3.50 -53.81 -14.14
C GLY A 508 -4.80 -54.55 -14.44
N TYR A 509 -5.88 -54.19 -13.75
CA TYR A 509 -7.17 -54.89 -13.81
C TYR A 509 -8.14 -54.23 -14.80
N VAL A 510 -7.82 -54.36 -16.09
CA VAL A 510 -8.56 -53.72 -17.17
C VAL A 510 -8.98 -54.71 -18.26
N THR A 511 -10.20 -54.57 -18.78
CA THR A 511 -10.77 -55.55 -19.74
C THR A 511 -10.36 -55.30 -21.20
N GLY A 512 -9.95 -54.08 -21.54
CA GLY A 512 -9.52 -53.67 -22.88
C GLY A 512 -8.49 -52.54 -22.83
N LYS A 513 -7.90 -52.19 -23.98
CA LYS A 513 -6.89 -51.11 -24.08
C LYS A 513 -7.60 -49.75 -24.06
N HIS A 514 -7.43 -48.99 -22.97
CA HIS A 514 -7.89 -47.60 -22.84
C HIS A 514 -7.04 -46.87 -21.79
N LEU A 515 -7.02 -45.55 -21.85
CA LEU A 515 -6.41 -44.70 -20.83
C LEU A 515 -7.48 -44.37 -19.79
N HIS A 516 -7.27 -44.84 -18.56
CA HIS A 516 -8.06 -44.40 -17.41
C HIS A 516 -7.41 -43.11 -16.89
N PHE A 517 -8.07 -41.98 -17.16
CA PHE A 517 -7.59 -40.64 -16.86
C PHE A 517 -8.46 -40.00 -15.77
N SER A 518 -7.86 -39.68 -14.63
CA SER A 518 -8.54 -39.04 -13.50
C SER A 518 -7.92 -37.71 -13.15
N ALA A 519 -8.70 -36.85 -12.49
CA ALA A 519 -8.22 -35.67 -11.82
C ALA A 519 -8.82 -35.56 -10.42
N PHE A 520 -8.04 -35.06 -9.47
CA PHE A 520 -8.51 -34.83 -8.11
C PHE A 520 -7.81 -33.63 -7.46
N ILE A 521 -8.50 -33.00 -6.50
CA ILE A 521 -7.98 -31.93 -5.66
C ILE A 521 -8.09 -32.37 -4.21
N GLY A 522 -6.95 -32.43 -3.52
CA GLY A 522 -6.90 -33.01 -2.17
C GLY A 522 -7.27 -34.49 -2.22
N ASP A 523 -8.47 -34.83 -1.75
CA ASP A 523 -9.04 -36.18 -1.75
C ASP A 523 -10.29 -36.32 -2.62
N THR A 524 -10.72 -35.24 -3.28
CA THR A 524 -11.99 -35.20 -4.01
C THR A 524 -11.73 -35.26 -5.52
N PHE A 525 -12.30 -36.27 -6.16
CA PHE A 525 -12.26 -36.42 -7.61
C PHE A 525 -13.16 -35.39 -8.30
N ILE A 526 -12.67 -34.88 -9.42
CA ILE A 526 -13.35 -33.93 -10.30
C ILE A 526 -13.44 -34.54 -11.70
N ASP A 527 -14.32 -34.01 -12.53
CA ASP A 527 -14.38 -34.38 -13.93
C ASP A 527 -13.11 -33.89 -14.64
N PRO A 528 -12.22 -34.79 -15.07
CA PRO A 528 -10.96 -34.41 -15.67
C PRO A 528 -11.14 -33.73 -17.04
N LEU A 529 -12.30 -33.86 -17.69
CA LEU A 529 -12.58 -33.17 -18.95
C LEU A 529 -12.75 -31.66 -18.76
N LEU A 530 -13.14 -31.21 -17.56
CA LEU A 530 -13.25 -29.78 -17.23
C LEU A 530 -11.89 -29.08 -17.14
N LEU A 531 -10.78 -29.82 -17.22
CA LEU A 531 -9.45 -29.25 -17.30
C LEU A 531 -9.12 -28.72 -18.71
N PHE A 532 -9.70 -29.29 -19.77
CA PHE A 532 -9.27 -29.03 -21.14
C PHE A 532 -10.01 -27.88 -21.80
N GLU A 533 -9.30 -27.10 -22.62
CA GLU A 533 -9.82 -25.97 -23.42
C GLU A 533 -10.95 -26.30 -24.39
N SER A 534 -11.12 -27.57 -24.75
CA SER A 534 -12.25 -28.02 -25.53
C SER A 534 -12.71 -29.39 -25.04
N ASP A 535 -14.02 -29.57 -24.88
CA ASP A 535 -14.59 -30.89 -24.67
C ASP A 535 -14.28 -31.81 -25.88
N ALA A 536 -14.54 -33.11 -25.72
CA ALA A 536 -14.30 -34.09 -26.80
C ALA A 536 -15.13 -33.85 -28.08
N ASN A 537 -16.02 -32.85 -28.10
CA ASN A 537 -16.85 -32.45 -29.23
C ASN A 537 -16.39 -31.12 -29.87
N GLY A 538 -15.30 -30.52 -29.37
CA GLY A 538 -14.77 -29.25 -29.87
C GLY A 538 -15.47 -28.01 -29.31
N ASN A 539 -16.25 -28.13 -28.23
CA ASN A 539 -16.81 -26.98 -27.51
C ASN A 539 -15.78 -26.44 -26.52
N LEU A 540 -15.57 -25.12 -26.47
CA LEU A 540 -14.58 -24.49 -25.60
C LEU A 540 -14.88 -24.72 -24.10
N THR A 541 -13.89 -25.15 -23.30
CA THR A 541 -13.97 -25.29 -21.83
C THR A 541 -12.75 -24.72 -21.05
N TYR A 542 -13.04 -23.70 -20.25
CA TYR A 542 -12.57 -23.41 -18.89
C TYR A 542 -11.13 -22.98 -18.50
N LEU A 543 -10.03 -23.73 -18.61
CA LEU A 543 -8.80 -23.38 -17.84
C LEU A 543 -7.79 -22.42 -18.49
N ALA A 544 -7.81 -22.21 -19.81
CA ALA A 544 -6.83 -21.33 -20.47
C ALA A 544 -7.07 -19.83 -20.31
N TYR A 545 -8.32 -19.41 -20.09
CA TYR A 545 -8.62 -18.02 -19.76
C TYR A 545 -7.99 -17.61 -18.41
N PHE A 546 -7.69 -18.59 -17.56
CA PHE A 546 -7.12 -18.38 -16.23
C PHE A 546 -5.61 -18.39 -16.15
N MET A 547 -4.97 -19.10 -17.08
CA MET A 547 -3.54 -19.38 -17.01
C MET A 547 -2.71 -18.34 -17.78
N GLY A 548 -3.36 -17.46 -18.53
CA GLY A 548 -2.72 -16.51 -19.46
C GLY A 548 -3.09 -15.03 -19.30
N VAL A 549 -3.57 -14.56 -18.14
CA VAL A 549 -3.83 -13.12 -17.94
C VAL A 549 -3.07 -12.60 -16.72
N GLU A 550 -1.99 -11.88 -17.00
CA GLU A 550 -1.38 -10.88 -16.12
C GLU A 550 -2.38 -9.77 -15.75
#